data_AF-A0A9P9NRQ6-F1
#
_entry.id   AF-A0A9P9NRQ6-F1
#
_cell.length_a   1.000
_cell.length_b   1.000
_cell.length_c   1.000
_cell.angle_alpha   90.00
_cell.angle_beta   90.00
_cell.angle_gamma   90.00
#
_symmetry.space_group_name_H-M   'P 1'
#
loop_
_entity.id
_entity.type
_entity.pdbx_description
1 polymer ?
#
loop_
_entity_poly.entity_id
_entity_poly.type
_entity_poly.pdbx_seq_one_letter_code
_entity_poly.pdbx_strand_id
1 'polypeptide(L)'
;MRTTFSTLAFMASSLLIKEAFAAPAVRRDYYLDTDNVVVAEEVWVTELADGSYATGAPVAVGTTTIDGSAAPSTTDIPSTPTPSTSSTPAPAPEPTTSSVVADAVFLEQTPSSTSIYIAPTTFSAAPIVVPTTLQSVVIPPTPTPTPAAPVATTAPSTSSSGKRGLAYNAANLLSAFTGASDVTWAYNWGSTTPSIPSNFEYTPMLWGLAPEHTGNWAEAVSTGLAGGSTHLLAFNEPDYSGQANLAPAAAAAGYLTYMQPYASKAKLVSPAVTNGGGEMGLTWLSNFIGACSTCTIDKVAIHWYNGGDAAAFKEYMAKAYKAGGNRPLWITEFEASGSPQEQAAFLTEVMAWMDKTDYIERYAYFMVSDGNLVSGTSLSSLGSTYAAS
;
A
#
# COMPACT_ATOMS: atom_id res chain seq x y z
N MET A 1 39.12 -9.48 -0.30
CA MET A 1 38.24 -8.83 0.69
C MET A 1 37.00 -9.69 0.79
N ARG A 2 36.63 -10.24 1.95
CA ARG A 2 35.41 -11.09 2.07
C ARG A 2 34.28 -10.20 2.57
N THR A 3 33.25 -10.02 1.76
CA THR A 3 32.04 -9.30 2.13
C THR A 3 30.89 -10.31 2.15
N THR A 4 30.33 -10.55 3.34
CA THR A 4 29.13 -11.37 3.51
C THR A 4 27.89 -10.52 3.21
N PHE A 5 27.03 -10.99 2.31
CA PHE A 5 25.67 -10.49 2.16
C PHE A 5 24.73 -11.63 2.58
N SER A 6 23.89 -11.38 3.58
CA SER A 6 22.81 -12.29 3.95
C SER A 6 21.57 -11.85 3.17
N THR A 7 21.25 -12.56 2.08
CA THR A 7 19.97 -12.44 1.38
C THR A 7 19.04 -13.52 1.92
N LEU A 8 18.03 -13.11 2.67
CA LEU A 8 16.95 -13.98 3.12
C LEU A 8 15.78 -13.85 2.14
N ALA A 9 15.40 -14.94 1.45
CA ALA A 9 14.02 -15.33 1.15
C ALA A 9 13.95 -16.43 0.08
N PHE A 10 13.50 -17.63 0.47
CA PHE A 10 12.64 -18.47 -0.37
C PHE A 10 11.53 -19.05 0.52
N MET A 11 10.27 -18.74 0.23
CA MET A 11 9.12 -19.47 0.75
C MET A 11 8.82 -20.61 -0.22
N ALA A 12 8.95 -21.85 0.24
CA ALA A 12 8.43 -23.01 -0.47
C ALA A 12 7.17 -23.47 0.27
N SER A 13 6.00 -23.25 -0.32
CA SER A 13 4.75 -23.83 0.17
C SER A 13 4.64 -25.26 -0.35
N SER A 14 4.63 -26.25 0.54
CA SER A 14 4.29 -27.63 0.17
C SER A 14 2.83 -27.91 0.54
N LEU A 15 2.00 -28.27 -0.42
CA LEU A 15 0.67 -28.82 -0.14
C LEU A 15 0.79 -30.28 0.28
N LEU A 16 0.34 -30.60 1.50
CA LEU A 16 0.14 -31.96 1.96
C LEU A 16 -1.33 -32.18 2.27
N ILE A 17 -1.99 -33.03 1.47
CA ILE A 17 -3.37 -33.46 1.74
C ILE A 17 -3.30 -34.63 2.73
N LYS A 18 -3.73 -34.43 3.98
CA LYS A 18 -3.90 -35.51 4.96
C LYS A 18 -5.35 -35.99 4.97
N GLU A 19 -5.56 -37.30 4.83
CA GLU A 19 -6.85 -37.93 5.09
C GLU A 19 -6.92 -38.42 6.54
N ALA A 20 -7.97 -38.03 7.27
CA ALA A 20 -8.30 -38.59 8.57
C ALA A 20 -9.51 -39.52 8.45
N PHE A 21 -9.34 -40.80 8.79
CA PHE A 21 -10.42 -41.78 8.76
C PHE A 21 -11.22 -41.74 10.07
N ALA A 22 -12.40 -41.11 10.05
CA ALA A 22 -13.44 -41.36 11.05
C ALA A 22 -14.36 -42.49 10.56
N ALA A 23 -14.58 -43.48 11.43
CA ALA A 23 -15.38 -44.68 11.16
C ALA A 23 -16.90 -44.38 11.02
N PRO A 24 -17.72 -45.37 10.62
CA PRO A 24 -18.49 -45.32 9.39
C PRO A 24 -19.87 -44.71 9.58
N ALA A 25 -20.03 -43.43 9.23
CA ALA A 25 -21.24 -42.87 8.63
C ALA A 25 -21.04 -41.36 8.40
N VAL A 26 -21.07 -40.96 7.12
CA VAL A 26 -21.37 -39.60 6.65
C VAL A 26 -20.25 -38.54 6.82
N ARG A 27 -19.94 -37.90 5.68
CA ARG A 27 -18.98 -36.80 5.40
C ARG A 27 -17.49 -37.13 5.43
N ARG A 28 -16.85 -36.94 4.28
CA ARG A 28 -15.40 -36.72 4.14
C ARG A 28 -15.18 -35.21 4.16
N ASP A 29 -14.62 -34.71 5.26
CA ASP A 29 -14.17 -33.32 5.32
C ASP A 29 -12.70 -33.27 4.91
N TYR A 30 -12.39 -32.51 3.86
CA TYR A 30 -11.02 -32.28 3.39
C TYR A 30 -10.50 -31.00 4.05
N TYR A 31 -9.34 -31.09 4.71
CA TYR A 31 -8.66 -29.94 5.29
C TYR A 31 -7.44 -29.61 4.43
N LEU A 32 -7.36 -28.36 3.96
CA LEU A 32 -6.15 -27.81 3.37
C LEU A 32 -5.27 -27.35 4.51
N ASP A 33 -4.31 -28.19 4.87
CA ASP A 33 -3.23 -27.85 5.77
C ASP A 33 -2.08 -27.28 4.93
N THR A 34 -1.67 -26.04 5.22
CA THR A 34 -0.63 -25.35 4.45
C THR A 34 0.46 -24.95 5.43
N ASP A 35 1.50 -25.77 5.50
CA ASP A 35 2.69 -25.45 6.26
C ASP A 35 3.55 -24.48 5.44
N ASN A 36 3.80 -23.29 6.01
CA ASN A 36 4.75 -22.36 5.41
C ASN A 36 6.14 -22.73 5.90
N VAL A 37 6.92 -23.34 5.02
CA VAL A 37 8.31 -23.70 5.30
C VAL A 37 9.21 -22.58 4.75
N VAL A 38 9.82 -21.84 5.66
CA VAL A 38 10.81 -20.82 5.34
C VAL A 38 12.18 -21.50 5.32
N VAL A 39 12.82 -21.54 4.15
CA VAL A 39 14.19 -22.03 3.99
C VAL A 39 15.11 -20.82 3.84
N ALA A 40 16.04 -20.68 4.77
CA ALA A 40 17.10 -19.69 4.70
C ALA A 40 18.31 -20.32 4.00
N GLU A 41 18.74 -19.75 2.88
CA GLU A 41 19.94 -20.16 2.15
C GLU A 41 20.95 -19.01 2.11
N GLU A 42 22.23 -19.33 2.28
CA GLU A 42 23.32 -18.39 2.10
C GLU A 42 24.09 -18.69 0.80
N VAL A 43 24.52 -17.62 0.12
CA VAL A 43 25.30 -17.71 -1.11
C VAL A 43 26.54 -16.83 -0.98
N TRP A 44 27.69 -17.37 -1.35
CA TRP A 44 28.97 -16.66 -1.32
C TRP A 44 29.26 -16.01 -2.66
N VAL A 45 29.59 -14.72 -2.67
CA VAL A 45 30.08 -14.02 -3.86
C VAL A 45 31.58 -13.74 -3.68
N THR A 46 32.39 -14.21 -4.62
CA THR A 46 33.85 -14.07 -4.61
C THR A 46 34.29 -13.18 -5.77
N GLU A 47 34.98 -12.09 -5.46
CA GLU A 47 35.67 -11.28 -6.46
C GLU A 47 36.93 -12.00 -6.94
N LEU A 48 37.04 -12.22 -8.25
CA LEU A 48 38.16 -12.84 -8.93
C LEU A 48 39.26 -11.81 -9.22
N ALA A 49 40.47 -12.28 -9.49
CA ALA A 49 41.65 -11.43 -9.67
C ALA A 49 41.56 -10.47 -10.87
N ASP A 50 40.64 -10.72 -11.81
CA ASP A 50 40.35 -9.86 -12.96
C ASP A 50 39.26 -8.80 -12.68
N GLY A 51 38.75 -8.73 -11.43
CA GLY A 51 37.70 -7.82 -11.00
C GLY A 51 36.28 -8.31 -11.32
N SER A 52 36.12 -9.52 -11.86
CA SER A 52 34.80 -10.15 -12.04
C SER A 52 34.33 -10.82 -10.74
N TYR A 53 33.03 -11.10 -10.63
CA TYR A 53 32.45 -11.77 -9.45
C TYR A 53 31.94 -13.16 -9.82
N ALA A 54 32.25 -14.15 -8.97
CA ALA A 54 31.75 -15.51 -9.05
C ALA A 54 30.85 -15.82 -7.85
N THR A 55 29.64 -16.30 -8.13
CA THR A 55 28.65 -16.66 -7.11
C THR A 55 28.69 -18.18 -6.88
N GLY A 56 28.84 -18.60 -5.63
CA GLY A 56 28.82 -20.01 -5.22
C GLY A 56 27.42 -20.62 -5.24
N ALA A 57 27.33 -21.94 -5.06
CA ALA A 57 26.04 -22.60 -4.90
C ALA A 57 25.39 -22.19 -3.56
N PRO A 58 24.05 -22.03 -3.51
CA PRO A 58 23.33 -21.79 -2.27
C PRO A 58 23.52 -22.95 -1.29
N VAL A 59 23.69 -22.62 -0.01
CA VAL A 59 23.76 -23.58 1.09
C VAL A 59 22.64 -23.25 2.07
N ALA A 60 21.77 -24.22 2.34
CA ALA A 60 20.72 -24.06 3.35
C ALA A 60 21.33 -23.92 4.75
N VAL A 61 21.00 -22.83 5.44
CA VAL A 61 21.51 -22.48 6.78
C VAL A 61 20.43 -22.51 7.86
N GLY A 62 19.15 -22.66 7.49
CA GLY A 62 18.06 -22.85 8.44
C GLY A 62 16.72 -23.16 7.78
N THR A 63 15.87 -23.86 8.50
CA THR A 63 14.49 -24.14 8.08
C THR A 63 13.56 -23.88 9.26
N THR A 64 12.52 -23.07 9.06
CA THR A 64 11.47 -22.83 10.08
C THR A 64 10.12 -23.14 9.46
N THR A 65 9.34 -24.00 10.14
CA THR A 65 7.96 -24.32 9.76
C THR A 65 7.01 -23.47 10.59
N ILE A 66 6.08 -22.79 9.94
CA ILE A 66 5.00 -22.04 10.60
C ILE A 66 3.70 -22.80 10.32
N ASP A 67 3.16 -23.48 11.34
CA ASP A 67 1.89 -24.20 11.26
C ASP A 67 0.74 -23.20 11.06
N GLY A 68 0.02 -23.33 9.94
CA GLY A 68 -1.22 -22.59 9.69
C GLY A 68 -2.39 -23.26 10.40
N SER A 69 -3.27 -22.48 11.02
CA SER A 69 -4.50 -23.04 11.63
C SER A 69 -5.53 -23.36 10.54
N ALA A 70 -6.00 -24.61 10.49
CA ALA A 70 -6.93 -25.11 9.47
C ALA A 70 -8.29 -24.38 9.47
N ALA A 71 -8.76 -23.96 8.29
CA ALA A 71 -10.10 -23.42 8.07
C ALA A 71 -10.96 -24.43 7.26
N PRO A 72 -12.22 -24.68 7.64
CA PRO A 72 -13.06 -25.66 6.94
C PRO A 72 -13.58 -25.08 5.61
N SER A 73 -13.42 -25.85 4.52
CA SER A 73 -14.09 -25.61 3.23
C SER A 73 -15.20 -26.64 3.03
N THR A 74 -16.45 -26.20 2.87
CA THR A 74 -17.58 -27.08 2.50
C THR A 74 -18.06 -26.74 1.10
N THR A 75 -17.85 -27.65 0.15
CA THR A 75 -18.48 -27.60 -1.18
C THR A 75 -19.13 -28.94 -1.47
N ASP A 76 -20.46 -28.96 -1.54
CA ASP A 76 -21.24 -30.13 -1.94
C ASP A 76 -21.16 -30.34 -3.46
N ILE A 77 -20.80 -31.54 -3.91
CA ILE A 77 -20.80 -31.93 -5.33
C ILE A 77 -21.96 -32.92 -5.58
N PRO A 78 -22.88 -32.66 -6.54
CA PRO A 78 -23.88 -33.64 -6.94
C PRO A 78 -23.28 -34.67 -7.90
N SER A 79 -23.58 -35.95 -7.64
CA SER A 79 -23.15 -37.10 -8.43
C SER A 79 -24.18 -37.47 -9.50
N THR A 80 -23.75 -37.72 -10.73
CA THR A 80 -24.46 -38.62 -11.67
C THR A 80 -23.49 -39.26 -12.70
N PRO A 81 -23.75 -40.48 -13.21
CA PRO A 81 -22.71 -41.37 -13.75
C PRO A 81 -22.76 -41.61 -15.29
N THR A 82 -21.84 -42.48 -15.75
CA THR A 82 -21.76 -43.32 -17.00
C THR A 82 -21.11 -42.76 -18.27
N PRO A 83 -20.60 -43.62 -19.21
CA PRO A 83 -20.05 -44.99 -19.12
C PRO A 83 -18.71 -45.21 -19.89
N SER A 84 -18.11 -46.39 -19.67
CA SER A 84 -16.86 -46.90 -20.28
C SER A 84 -17.00 -47.35 -21.74
N THR A 85 -15.95 -47.19 -22.56
CA THR A 85 -15.62 -48.09 -23.68
C THR A 85 -14.10 -48.20 -23.90
N SER A 86 -13.71 -49.41 -24.32
CA SER A 86 -12.34 -49.92 -24.46
C SER A 86 -11.88 -49.92 -25.92
N SER A 87 -10.59 -49.64 -26.18
CA SER A 87 -9.83 -50.29 -27.27
C SER A 87 -8.31 -50.05 -27.18
N THR A 88 -7.57 -51.15 -27.39
CA THR A 88 -6.13 -51.30 -27.72
C THR A 88 -6.09 -52.01 -29.10
N PRO A 89 -5.01 -52.09 -29.94
CA PRO A 89 -3.57 -52.06 -29.57
C PRO A 89 -2.47 -51.55 -30.58
N ALA A 90 -1.23 -51.38 -30.05
CA ALA A 90 0.15 -51.65 -30.58
C ALA A 90 0.83 -50.75 -31.66
N PRO A 91 2.17 -50.82 -31.90
CA PRO A 91 3.34 -50.62 -30.99
C PRO A 91 4.52 -49.75 -31.56
N ALA A 92 5.41 -49.26 -30.64
CA ALA A 92 6.89 -48.99 -30.68
C ALA A 92 7.59 -48.24 -31.86
N PRO A 93 8.70 -47.46 -31.68
CA PRO A 93 9.98 -47.90 -31.06
C PRO A 93 10.73 -46.90 -30.13
N GLU A 94 11.78 -47.45 -29.48
CA GLU A 94 12.73 -46.86 -28.50
C GLU A 94 13.64 -45.73 -29.03
N PRO A 95 14.41 -45.07 -28.13
CA PRO A 95 15.85 -45.38 -28.13
C PRO A 95 16.50 -45.56 -26.74
N THR A 96 17.69 -46.15 -26.85
CA THR A 96 18.63 -46.78 -25.91
C THR A 96 19.59 -45.86 -25.13
N THR A 97 20.06 -46.38 -23.97
CA THR A 97 21.41 -46.27 -23.33
C THR A 97 21.86 -44.90 -22.78
N SER A 98 22.64 -44.76 -21.69
CA SER A 98 23.36 -45.68 -20.80
C SER A 98 23.68 -44.97 -19.47
N SER A 99 23.77 -45.75 -18.39
CA SER A 99 24.22 -45.37 -17.05
C SER A 99 25.75 -45.38 -16.91
N VAL A 100 26.30 -44.49 -16.08
CA VAL A 100 27.51 -44.77 -15.29
C VAL A 100 27.39 -44.13 -13.91
N VAL A 101 27.61 -44.96 -12.89
CA VAL A 101 27.62 -44.65 -11.46
C VAL A 101 29.08 -44.42 -11.05
N ALA A 102 29.37 -43.42 -10.24
CA ALA A 102 30.64 -43.31 -9.53
C ALA A 102 30.42 -42.71 -8.13
N ASP A 103 31.02 -43.40 -7.16
CA ASP A 103 30.89 -43.26 -5.71
C ASP A 103 31.21 -41.86 -5.16
N ALA A 104 30.39 -41.41 -4.20
CA ALA A 104 30.73 -40.30 -3.30
C ALA A 104 31.14 -40.86 -1.94
N VAL A 105 32.43 -40.70 -1.62
CA VAL A 105 33.06 -41.06 -0.35
C VAL A 105 32.71 -39.99 0.70
N PHE A 106 32.17 -40.43 1.84
CA PHE A 106 31.94 -39.64 3.04
C PHE A 106 33.28 -39.29 3.71
N LEU A 107 33.52 -38.02 4.03
CA LEU A 107 34.57 -37.59 4.96
C LEU A 107 33.98 -36.62 5.99
N GLU A 108 34.07 -37.02 7.25
CA GLU A 108 33.63 -36.30 8.45
C GLU A 108 34.44 -35.01 8.71
N GLN A 109 33.75 -34.04 9.31
CA GLN A 109 34.25 -32.77 9.83
C GLN A 109 35.17 -32.95 11.05
N THR A 110 36.08 -31.98 11.25
CA THR A 110 36.40 -31.45 12.59
C THR A 110 36.45 -29.91 12.52
N PRO A 111 35.64 -29.16 13.29
CA PRO A 111 35.80 -27.72 13.41
C PRO A 111 36.74 -27.39 14.58
N SER A 112 37.82 -26.65 14.28
CA SER A 112 38.71 -26.07 15.30
C SER A 112 38.17 -24.72 15.74
N SER A 113 37.93 -24.57 17.04
CA SER A 113 37.38 -23.37 17.67
C SER A 113 38.51 -22.38 18.02
N THR A 114 38.35 -21.10 17.71
CA THR A 114 39.10 -20.04 18.41
C THR A 114 38.21 -18.82 18.59
N SER A 115 37.89 -18.54 19.85
CA SER A 115 37.10 -17.41 20.33
C SER A 115 37.96 -16.14 20.38
N ILE A 116 37.44 -15.02 19.86
CA ILE A 116 38.05 -13.70 20.01
C ILE A 116 37.13 -12.84 20.90
N TYR A 117 37.70 -12.41 22.02
CA TYR A 117 37.14 -11.51 23.02
C TYR A 117 37.21 -10.06 22.53
N ILE A 118 36.10 -9.32 22.63
CA ILE A 118 36.07 -7.86 22.44
C ILE A 118 35.50 -7.20 23.70
N ALA A 119 36.32 -6.34 24.31
CA ALA A 119 35.96 -5.57 25.51
C ALA A 119 35.00 -4.40 25.18
N PRO A 120 34.04 -4.07 26.05
CA PRO A 120 33.13 -2.96 25.83
C PRO A 120 33.78 -1.61 26.19
N THR A 121 33.71 -0.64 25.29
CA THR A 121 34.03 0.77 25.55
C THR A 121 32.80 1.49 26.11
N THR A 122 32.94 2.01 27.32
CA THR A 122 31.95 2.84 28.01
C THR A 122 31.99 4.28 27.51
N PHE A 123 30.85 4.84 27.10
CA PHE A 123 30.69 6.29 26.90
C PHE A 123 30.11 6.94 28.16
N SER A 124 30.81 7.97 28.66
CA SER A 124 30.43 8.79 29.81
C SER A 124 29.47 9.90 29.37
N ALA A 125 28.28 9.96 29.96
CA ALA A 125 27.33 11.06 29.77
C ALA A 125 27.65 12.23 30.73
N ALA A 126 27.63 13.47 30.22
CA ALA A 126 27.73 14.69 31.00
C ALA A 126 26.34 15.15 31.52
N PRO A 127 26.26 15.88 32.65
CA PRO A 127 24.99 16.14 33.34
C PRO A 127 24.16 17.27 32.72
N ILE A 128 22.84 17.07 32.74
CA ILE A 128 21.81 18.05 32.35
C ILE A 128 21.63 19.07 33.48
N VAL A 129 21.72 20.36 33.14
CA VAL A 129 21.43 21.49 34.04
C VAL A 129 19.97 21.91 33.84
N VAL A 130 19.18 21.87 34.91
CA VAL A 130 17.79 22.37 34.94
C VAL A 130 17.75 23.68 35.73
N PRO A 131 17.26 24.81 35.17
CA PRO A 131 16.94 25.98 35.98
C PRO A 131 15.47 25.95 36.40
N THR A 132 15.24 25.93 37.70
CA THR A 132 13.94 26.15 38.36
C THR A 132 13.81 27.65 38.67
N THR A 133 12.82 28.33 38.10
CA THR A 133 12.32 29.59 38.66
C THR A 133 10.80 29.61 38.59
N LEU A 134 10.14 29.65 39.75
CA LEU A 134 8.71 29.89 39.90
C LEU A 134 8.51 31.38 40.20
N GLN A 135 7.73 32.08 39.37
CA GLN A 135 7.25 33.42 39.68
C GLN A 135 5.76 33.38 40.06
N SER A 136 5.42 34.10 41.13
CA SER A 136 4.07 34.23 41.67
C SER A 136 3.29 35.29 40.90
N VAL A 137 2.11 34.92 40.38
CA VAL A 137 1.17 35.85 39.73
C VAL A 137 0.12 36.30 40.74
N VAL A 138 -0.01 37.62 40.93
CA VAL A 138 -1.07 38.25 41.72
C VAL A 138 -2.28 38.49 40.81
N ILE A 139 -3.46 38.01 41.21
CA ILE A 139 -4.72 38.14 40.45
C ILE A 139 -5.52 39.33 41.02
N PRO A 140 -5.96 40.30 40.19
CA PRO A 140 -6.89 41.35 40.61
C PRO A 140 -8.37 40.90 40.56
N PRO A 141 -9.29 41.56 41.29
CA PRO A 141 -10.65 41.07 41.48
C PRO A 141 -11.57 41.28 40.26
N THR A 142 -12.48 40.33 40.10
CA THR A 142 -13.49 40.21 39.04
C THR A 142 -14.64 41.23 39.20
N PRO A 143 -15.11 41.92 38.13
CA PRO A 143 -16.36 42.67 38.17
C PRO A 143 -17.57 41.80 37.80
N THR A 144 -18.70 42.10 38.42
CA THR A 144 -20.01 41.43 38.29
C THR A 144 -20.65 41.66 36.91
N PRO A 145 -21.33 40.68 36.28
CA PRO A 145 -21.89 40.85 34.94
C PRO A 145 -23.30 41.48 34.93
N THR A 146 -23.52 42.40 34.00
CA THR A 146 -24.83 42.92 33.58
C THR A 146 -25.46 41.98 32.53
N PRO A 147 -26.79 41.82 32.43
CA PRO A 147 -27.40 40.87 31.50
C PRO A 147 -27.23 41.30 30.04
N ALA A 148 -26.71 40.41 29.19
CA ALA A 148 -26.57 40.62 27.75
C ALA A 148 -27.87 40.27 27.00
N ALA A 149 -28.17 41.06 25.98
CA ALA A 149 -29.27 40.86 25.03
C ALA A 149 -29.10 39.56 24.21
N PRO A 150 -30.17 38.96 23.66
CA PRO A 150 -30.09 37.68 22.98
C PRO A 150 -29.28 37.82 21.68
N VAL A 151 -28.21 37.03 21.59
CA VAL A 151 -27.40 36.89 20.37
C VAL A 151 -28.21 36.09 19.37
N ALA A 152 -28.43 36.65 18.19
CA ALA A 152 -29.06 35.97 17.07
C ALA A 152 -28.21 34.74 16.68
N THR A 153 -28.83 33.57 16.70
CA THR A 153 -28.24 32.32 16.21
C THR A 153 -28.04 32.42 14.70
N THR A 154 -26.82 32.71 14.25
CA THR A 154 -26.42 32.47 12.87
C THR A 154 -26.45 30.96 12.65
N ALA A 155 -27.28 30.52 11.69
CA ALA A 155 -27.24 29.15 11.18
C ALA A 155 -25.81 28.82 10.71
N PRO A 156 -25.32 27.58 10.90
CA PRO A 156 -24.01 27.20 10.39
C PRO A 156 -24.04 27.34 8.87
N SER A 157 -23.20 28.23 8.34
CA SER A 157 -22.79 28.16 6.95
C SER A 157 -22.15 26.80 6.75
N THR A 158 -22.74 25.96 5.91
CA THR A 158 -22.09 24.76 5.37
C THR A 158 -20.91 25.21 4.53
N SER A 159 -19.78 25.51 5.17
CA SER A 159 -18.51 25.70 4.49
C SER A 159 -18.20 24.39 3.78
N SER A 160 -17.97 24.45 2.46
CA SER A 160 -17.55 23.27 1.71
C SER A 160 -16.35 22.63 2.40
N SER A 161 -16.35 21.30 2.52
CA SER A 161 -15.23 20.60 3.17
C SER A 161 -13.94 20.81 2.36
N GLY A 162 -14.09 21.06 1.06
CA GLY A 162 -13.01 21.25 0.09
C GLY A 162 -12.16 19.99 -0.09
N LYS A 163 -12.61 18.83 0.39
CA LYS A 163 -11.85 17.58 0.39
C LYS A 163 -11.98 16.79 -0.91
N ARG A 164 -13.05 17.03 -1.69
CA ARG A 164 -13.38 16.21 -2.87
C ARG A 164 -12.47 16.54 -4.05
N GLY A 165 -11.97 15.49 -4.68
CA GLY A 165 -11.08 15.57 -5.83
C GLY A 165 -11.61 14.83 -7.05
N LEU A 166 -10.95 15.02 -8.18
CA LEU A 166 -11.26 14.34 -9.44
C LEU A 166 -10.05 13.51 -9.86
N ALA A 167 -10.18 12.19 -9.81
CA ALA A 167 -9.28 11.26 -10.49
C ALA A 167 -9.71 11.18 -11.96
N TYR A 168 -8.82 11.40 -12.94
CA TYR A 168 -9.24 11.45 -14.35
C TYR A 168 -8.16 11.01 -15.32
N ASN A 169 -8.57 10.53 -16.50
CA ASN A 169 -7.68 10.41 -17.66
C ASN A 169 -7.95 11.51 -18.71
N ALA A 170 -9.21 11.89 -18.89
CA ALA A 170 -9.63 12.84 -19.93
C ALA A 170 -9.97 14.21 -19.32
N ALA A 171 -9.03 15.16 -19.43
CA ALA A 171 -9.13 16.51 -18.83
C ALA A 171 -10.40 17.28 -19.23
N ASN A 172 -10.91 17.06 -20.44
CA ASN A 172 -12.12 17.72 -20.94
C ASN A 172 -13.39 17.35 -20.15
N LEU A 173 -13.41 16.18 -19.50
CA LEU A 173 -14.55 15.72 -18.71
C LEU A 173 -14.69 16.46 -17.37
N LEU A 174 -13.62 17.11 -16.88
CA LEU A 174 -13.66 17.87 -15.63
C LEU A 174 -14.61 19.07 -15.71
N SER A 175 -14.91 19.56 -16.91
CA SER A 175 -15.86 20.66 -17.12
C SER A 175 -17.26 20.37 -16.54
N ALA A 176 -17.66 19.10 -16.47
CA ALA A 176 -18.92 18.66 -15.87
C ALA A 176 -19.03 18.97 -14.36
N PHE A 177 -17.89 19.15 -13.68
CA PHE A 177 -17.82 19.37 -12.23
C PHE A 177 -17.62 20.84 -11.84
N THR A 178 -17.57 21.77 -12.79
CA THR A 178 -17.30 23.20 -12.51
C THR A 178 -18.34 23.88 -11.63
N GLY A 179 -19.55 23.32 -11.54
CA GLY A 179 -20.61 23.78 -10.63
C GLY A 179 -20.57 23.18 -9.22
N ALA A 180 -19.68 22.21 -8.95
CA ALA A 180 -19.61 21.50 -7.67
C ALA A 180 -18.60 22.18 -6.73
N SER A 181 -19.08 23.01 -5.82
CA SER A 181 -18.23 23.83 -4.92
C SER A 181 -17.41 23.04 -3.90
N ASP A 182 -17.77 21.79 -3.62
CA ASP A 182 -17.02 20.90 -2.73
C ASP A 182 -15.83 20.21 -3.41
N VAL A 183 -15.75 20.28 -4.75
CA VAL A 183 -14.70 19.68 -5.57
C VAL A 183 -13.64 20.73 -5.89
N THR A 184 -12.41 20.53 -5.42
CA THR A 184 -11.38 21.58 -5.40
C THR A 184 -10.05 21.19 -6.03
N TRP A 185 -9.82 19.90 -6.27
CA TRP A 185 -8.53 19.40 -6.78
C TRP A 185 -8.70 18.24 -7.74
N ALA A 186 -7.66 17.93 -8.51
CA ALA A 186 -7.68 16.85 -9.49
C ALA A 186 -6.29 16.22 -9.66
N TYR A 187 -6.25 14.95 -10.04
CA TYR A 187 -5.02 14.23 -10.41
C TYR A 187 -5.33 13.17 -11.49
N ASN A 188 -4.31 12.74 -12.24
CA ASN A 188 -4.48 11.88 -13.42
C ASN A 188 -3.43 10.75 -13.51
N TRP A 189 -2.87 10.32 -12.39
CA TRP A 189 -1.75 9.37 -12.32
C TRP A 189 -0.46 9.81 -13.04
N GLY A 190 -0.43 10.99 -13.62
CA GLY A 190 0.71 11.55 -14.34
C GLY A 190 1.43 12.64 -13.55
N SER A 191 2.62 12.99 -14.03
CA SER A 191 3.38 14.13 -13.55
C SER A 191 2.84 15.47 -14.10
N THR A 192 2.13 15.43 -15.22
CA THR A 192 1.63 16.62 -15.94
C THR A 192 0.17 16.47 -16.36
N THR A 193 -0.47 17.61 -16.62
CA THR A 193 -1.82 17.69 -17.16
C THR A 193 -1.90 18.66 -18.33
N PRO A 194 -2.75 18.39 -19.35
CA PRO A 194 -3.31 19.44 -20.18
C PRO A 194 -4.05 20.50 -19.35
N SER A 195 -4.42 21.63 -19.96
CA SER A 195 -5.23 22.64 -19.29
C SER A 195 -6.53 22.04 -18.72
N ILE A 196 -6.78 22.30 -17.44
CA ILE A 196 -8.01 21.94 -16.72
C ILE A 196 -8.75 23.20 -16.28
N PRO A 197 -10.05 23.13 -15.94
CA PRO A 197 -10.77 24.26 -15.35
C PRO A 197 -10.04 24.83 -14.12
N SER A 198 -9.94 26.17 -14.04
CA SER A 198 -9.10 26.87 -13.05
C SER A 198 -9.60 26.78 -11.60
N ASN A 199 -10.80 26.23 -11.38
CA ASN A 199 -11.33 25.95 -10.05
C ASN A 199 -10.75 24.67 -9.43
N PHE A 200 -9.98 23.89 -10.18
CA PHE A 200 -9.33 22.68 -9.68
C PHE A 200 -7.81 22.84 -9.61
N GLU A 201 -7.25 22.60 -8.42
CA GLU A 201 -5.80 22.44 -8.25
C GLU A 201 -5.35 21.10 -8.84
N TYR A 202 -4.42 21.12 -9.79
CA TYR A 202 -3.78 19.88 -10.24
C TYR A 202 -2.73 19.39 -9.24
N THR A 203 -2.74 18.10 -8.92
CA THR A 203 -1.72 17.45 -8.07
C THR A 203 -0.86 16.50 -8.91
N PRO A 204 0.42 16.83 -9.20
CA PRO A 204 1.34 15.94 -9.89
C PRO A 204 1.60 14.64 -9.11
N MET A 205 1.69 13.53 -9.82
CA MET A 205 2.08 12.22 -9.28
C MET A 205 3.36 11.71 -9.95
N LEU A 206 4.34 11.29 -9.15
CA LEU A 206 5.42 10.43 -9.61
C LEU A 206 4.97 8.99 -9.51
N TRP A 207 4.44 8.45 -10.60
CA TRP A 207 3.77 7.14 -10.60
C TRP A 207 4.66 5.97 -10.19
N GLY A 208 5.94 5.96 -10.61
CA GLY A 208 6.89 4.90 -10.31
C GLY A 208 8.33 5.32 -10.54
N LEU A 209 9.27 4.37 -10.45
CA LEU A 209 10.71 4.62 -10.61
C LEU A 209 11.25 4.30 -12.00
N ALA A 210 10.40 3.85 -12.92
CA ALA A 210 10.79 3.62 -14.30
C ALA A 210 11.14 4.95 -15.00
N PRO A 211 12.11 4.98 -15.94
CA PRO A 211 12.59 6.21 -16.57
C PRO A 211 11.50 7.08 -17.21
N GLU A 212 10.43 6.48 -17.72
CA GLU A 212 9.27 7.18 -18.28
C GLU A 212 8.52 8.05 -17.25
N HIS A 213 8.65 7.76 -15.96
CA HIS A 213 8.03 8.54 -14.88
C HIS A 213 9.02 9.53 -14.25
N THR A 214 10.29 9.12 -14.09
CA THR A 214 11.30 9.96 -13.41
C THR A 214 11.94 10.99 -14.34
N GLY A 215 11.97 10.73 -15.65
CA GLY A 215 12.73 11.53 -16.62
C GLY A 215 12.30 12.99 -16.73
N ASN A 216 11.00 13.27 -16.62
CA ASN A 216 10.45 14.63 -16.67
C ASN A 216 10.01 15.16 -15.29
N TRP A 217 10.22 14.41 -14.20
CA TRP A 217 9.63 14.70 -12.90
C TRP A 217 9.98 16.09 -12.37
N ALA A 218 11.26 16.49 -12.45
CA ALA A 218 11.68 17.78 -11.91
C ALA A 218 11.07 18.99 -12.65
N GLU A 219 10.97 18.91 -13.98
CA GLU A 219 10.34 19.95 -14.80
C GLU A 219 8.82 19.99 -14.55
N ALA A 220 8.20 18.82 -14.44
CA ALA A 220 6.79 18.67 -14.14
C ALA A 220 6.42 19.27 -12.77
N VAL A 221 7.21 18.99 -11.73
CA VAL A 221 7.05 19.61 -10.41
C VAL A 221 7.22 21.12 -10.49
N SER A 222 8.28 21.61 -11.14
CA SER A 222 8.48 23.07 -11.28
C SER A 222 7.27 23.74 -11.96
N THR A 223 6.73 23.12 -13.00
CA THR A 223 5.55 23.61 -13.73
C THR A 223 4.30 23.57 -12.86
N GLY A 224 4.05 22.46 -12.16
CA GLY A 224 2.92 22.30 -11.26
C GLY A 224 2.92 23.33 -10.13
N LEU A 225 4.05 23.50 -9.44
CA LEU A 225 4.20 24.49 -8.37
C LEU A 225 3.98 25.92 -8.87
N ALA A 226 4.50 26.26 -10.06
CA ALA A 226 4.24 27.56 -10.68
C ALA A 226 2.76 27.75 -11.07
N GLY A 227 2.07 26.64 -11.40
CA GLY A 227 0.63 26.58 -11.67
C GLY A 227 -0.26 26.53 -10.43
N GLY A 228 0.31 26.55 -9.23
CA GLY A 228 -0.44 26.56 -7.97
C GLY A 228 -0.62 25.21 -7.29
N SER A 229 0.01 24.13 -7.78
CA SER A 229 0.05 22.86 -7.05
C SER A 229 0.71 23.05 -5.68
N THR A 230 0.06 22.55 -4.64
CA THR A 230 0.52 22.63 -3.25
C THR A 230 0.96 21.28 -2.69
N HIS A 231 0.63 20.19 -3.40
CA HIS A 231 0.92 18.82 -3.03
C HIS A 231 1.61 18.06 -4.17
N LEU A 232 2.36 17.01 -3.82
CA LEU A 232 2.95 16.06 -4.76
C LEU A 232 2.66 14.63 -4.29
N LEU A 233 2.10 13.82 -5.19
CA LEU A 233 1.82 12.40 -4.96
C LEU A 233 3.02 11.55 -5.36
N ALA A 234 3.35 10.55 -4.54
CA ALA A 234 4.37 9.54 -4.87
C ALA A 234 3.73 8.30 -5.50
N PHE A 235 4.48 7.20 -5.52
CA PHE A 235 4.26 6.02 -6.36
C PHE A 235 2.87 5.39 -6.22
N ASN A 236 2.33 4.95 -7.35
CA ASN A 236 1.01 4.34 -7.45
C ASN A 236 1.07 2.83 -7.23
N GLU A 237 0.42 2.36 -6.18
CA GLU A 237 0.29 0.93 -5.83
C GLU A 237 1.63 0.18 -5.93
N PRO A 238 2.69 0.67 -5.26
CA PRO A 238 3.99 -0.01 -5.27
C PRO A 238 3.92 -1.42 -4.68
N ASP A 239 2.89 -1.71 -3.89
CA ASP A 239 2.61 -3.01 -3.31
C ASP A 239 2.00 -4.01 -4.31
N TYR A 240 1.61 -3.58 -5.50
CA TYR A 240 0.99 -4.45 -6.51
C TYR A 240 1.87 -4.61 -7.76
N SER A 241 2.06 -5.86 -8.20
CA SER A 241 2.96 -6.21 -9.30
C SER A 241 2.51 -5.69 -10.67
N GLY A 242 1.22 -5.37 -10.82
CA GLY A 242 0.66 -4.79 -12.04
C GLY A 242 0.83 -3.27 -12.15
N GLN A 243 1.44 -2.63 -11.14
CA GLN A 243 1.53 -1.17 -11.00
C GLN A 243 3.00 -0.76 -10.80
N ALA A 244 3.31 0.17 -9.89
CA ALA A 244 4.69 0.62 -9.69
C ALA A 244 5.62 -0.50 -9.21
N ASN A 245 5.09 -1.52 -8.53
CA ASN A 245 5.79 -2.76 -8.17
C ASN A 245 7.18 -2.52 -7.52
N LEU A 246 7.18 -1.90 -6.34
CA LEU A 246 8.39 -1.55 -5.61
C LEU A 246 8.39 -2.19 -4.23
N ALA A 247 9.50 -2.84 -3.86
CA ALA A 247 9.74 -3.18 -2.46
C ALA A 247 9.82 -1.90 -1.60
N PRO A 248 9.42 -1.93 -0.31
CA PRO A 248 9.43 -0.75 0.56
C PRO A 248 10.77 -0.02 0.62
N ALA A 249 11.89 -0.74 0.64
CA ALA A 249 13.24 -0.16 0.66
C ALA A 249 13.58 0.57 -0.65
N ALA A 250 13.21 0.02 -1.80
CA ALA A 250 13.40 0.66 -3.10
C ALA A 250 12.53 1.92 -3.21
N ALA A 251 11.28 1.86 -2.76
CA ALA A 251 10.40 3.02 -2.69
C ALA A 251 10.97 4.11 -1.76
N ALA A 252 11.52 3.77 -0.59
CA ALA A 252 12.15 4.74 0.30
C ALA A 252 13.36 5.46 -0.35
N ALA A 253 14.23 4.70 -1.01
CA ALA A 253 15.36 5.28 -1.75
C ALA A 253 14.91 6.19 -2.90
N GLY A 254 13.90 5.75 -3.66
CA GLY A 254 13.27 6.56 -4.71
C GLY A 254 12.62 7.83 -4.15
N TYR A 255 11.93 7.73 -3.02
CA TYR A 255 11.28 8.87 -2.36
C TYR A 255 12.30 9.92 -1.91
N LEU A 256 13.40 9.48 -1.30
CA LEU A 256 14.52 10.37 -0.93
C LEU A 256 15.15 11.05 -2.14
N THR A 257 15.22 10.35 -3.27
CA THR A 257 15.81 10.88 -4.50
C THR A 257 14.90 11.89 -5.18
N TYR A 258 13.62 11.55 -5.33
CA TYR A 258 12.70 12.26 -6.22
C TYR A 258 11.64 13.10 -5.50
N MET A 259 11.26 12.78 -4.26
CA MET A 259 10.21 13.53 -3.53
C MET A 259 10.83 14.49 -2.51
N GLN A 260 11.78 14.01 -1.70
CA GLN A 260 12.42 14.77 -0.62
C GLN A 260 12.96 16.15 -1.03
N PRO A 261 13.53 16.37 -2.24
CA PRO A 261 13.99 17.71 -2.66
C PRO A 261 12.91 18.79 -2.66
N TYR A 262 11.64 18.42 -2.64
CA TYR A 262 10.49 19.33 -2.68
C TYR A 262 9.79 19.54 -1.33
N ALA A 263 10.29 18.92 -0.25
CA ALA A 263 9.68 18.97 1.08
C ALA A 263 9.50 20.40 1.67
N SER A 264 10.32 21.36 1.22
CA SER A 264 10.19 22.78 1.62
C SER A 264 9.31 23.62 0.69
N LYS A 265 8.84 23.04 -0.42
CA LYS A 265 8.11 23.74 -1.49
C LYS A 265 6.66 23.27 -1.63
N ALA A 266 6.39 22.02 -1.29
CA ALA A 266 5.08 21.41 -1.35
C ALA A 266 4.91 20.37 -0.24
N LYS A 267 3.66 20.00 0.00
CA LYS A 267 3.30 18.89 0.88
C LYS A 267 3.50 17.57 0.15
N LEU A 268 4.27 16.67 0.75
CA LEU A 268 4.60 15.40 0.12
C LEU A 268 3.66 14.30 0.62
N VAL A 269 2.97 13.66 -0.31
CA VAL A 269 2.08 12.54 -0.04
C VAL A 269 2.85 11.24 -0.24
N SER A 270 2.62 10.25 0.63
CA SER A 270 3.23 8.92 0.53
C SER A 270 2.92 8.22 -0.80
N PRO A 271 3.59 7.11 -1.12
CA PRO A 271 3.08 6.17 -2.10
C PRO A 271 1.68 5.72 -1.71
N ALA A 272 0.81 5.51 -2.70
CA ALA A 272 -0.58 5.10 -2.51
C ALA A 272 -0.67 3.58 -2.56
N VAL A 273 -1.03 2.93 -1.46
CA VAL A 273 -1.11 1.46 -1.39
C VAL A 273 -2.52 0.95 -1.67
N THR A 274 -2.62 -0.28 -2.19
CA THR A 274 -3.90 -0.99 -2.34
C THR A 274 -4.56 -1.28 -0.98
N ASN A 275 -5.77 -1.84 -0.99
CA ASN A 275 -6.38 -2.50 0.17
C ASN A 275 -6.12 -4.01 0.25
N GLY A 276 -5.04 -4.49 -0.36
CA GLY A 276 -4.60 -5.88 -0.31
C GLY A 276 -4.15 -6.33 1.07
N GLY A 277 -4.25 -7.64 1.32
CA GLY A 277 -3.76 -8.30 2.53
C GLY A 277 -2.30 -8.80 2.42
N GLY A 278 -1.82 -9.47 3.47
CA GLY A 278 -0.48 -10.06 3.48
C GLY A 278 0.61 -8.99 3.47
N GLU A 279 1.54 -9.08 2.51
CA GLU A 279 2.64 -8.12 2.34
C GLU A 279 2.22 -6.83 1.62
N MET A 280 1.00 -6.78 1.06
CA MET A 280 0.45 -5.61 0.38
C MET A 280 -0.24 -4.63 1.35
N GLY A 281 -0.76 -3.53 0.82
CA GLY A 281 -1.61 -2.59 1.55
C GLY A 281 -0.94 -2.01 2.79
N LEU A 282 -1.60 -2.13 3.94
CA LEU A 282 -1.15 -1.50 5.19
C LEU A 282 0.16 -2.11 5.75
N THR A 283 0.47 -3.36 5.40
CA THR A 283 1.74 -3.99 5.76
C THR A 283 2.87 -3.35 4.97
N TRP A 284 2.72 -3.24 3.65
CA TRP A 284 3.68 -2.54 2.79
C TRP A 284 3.90 -1.10 3.26
N LEU A 285 2.80 -0.39 3.54
CA LEU A 285 2.85 1.00 4.01
C LEU A 285 3.67 1.13 5.29
N SER A 286 3.40 0.29 6.29
CA SER A 286 4.12 0.32 7.57
C SER A 286 5.62 0.07 7.37
N ASN A 287 5.98 -0.89 6.50
CA ASN A 287 7.36 -1.18 6.14
C ASN A 287 8.03 -0.01 5.43
N PHE A 288 7.32 0.68 4.52
CA PHE A 288 7.82 1.87 3.85
C PHE A 288 8.05 3.02 4.84
N ILE A 289 7.09 3.30 5.73
CA ILE A 289 7.25 4.33 6.77
C ILE A 289 8.46 4.03 7.66
N GLY A 290 8.70 2.76 8.01
CA GLY A 290 9.89 2.34 8.74
C GLY A 290 11.19 2.53 7.96
N ALA A 291 11.21 2.16 6.68
CA ALA A 291 12.37 2.31 5.80
C ALA A 291 12.70 3.79 5.50
N CYS A 292 11.70 4.67 5.49
CA CYS A 292 11.80 6.09 5.15
C CYS A 292 11.88 6.99 6.41
N SER A 293 12.63 6.58 7.44
CA SER A 293 12.67 7.29 8.74
C SER A 293 13.17 8.74 8.66
N THR A 294 13.91 9.12 7.62
CA THR A 294 14.40 10.48 7.37
C THR A 294 13.56 11.26 6.35
N CYS A 295 12.51 10.64 5.81
CA CYS A 295 11.67 11.24 4.79
C CYS A 295 10.67 12.22 5.38
N THR A 296 10.46 13.32 4.68
CA THR A 296 9.33 14.21 4.94
C THR A 296 8.10 13.62 4.26
N ILE A 297 7.18 13.10 5.05
CA ILE A 297 5.89 12.59 4.60
C ILE A 297 4.82 13.38 5.35
N ASP A 298 4.14 14.28 4.64
CA ASP A 298 3.10 15.13 5.25
C ASP A 298 1.75 14.41 5.31
N LYS A 299 1.45 13.58 4.31
CA LYS A 299 0.17 12.90 4.11
C LYS A 299 0.37 11.46 3.66
N VAL A 300 -0.64 10.62 3.85
CA VAL A 300 -0.59 9.20 3.45
C VAL A 300 -1.70 8.90 2.45
N ALA A 301 -1.33 8.41 1.26
CA ALA A 301 -2.27 8.01 0.22
C ALA A 301 -2.70 6.55 0.37
N ILE A 302 -4.00 6.29 0.18
CA ILE A 302 -4.63 4.98 0.39
C ILE A 302 -5.67 4.74 -0.70
N HIS A 303 -5.70 3.53 -1.24
CA HIS A 303 -6.76 3.06 -2.14
C HIS A 303 -7.68 2.06 -1.45
N TRP A 304 -8.92 1.99 -1.94
CA TRP A 304 -9.89 1.00 -1.46
C TRP A 304 -10.86 0.54 -2.55
N TYR A 305 -10.86 -0.77 -2.79
CA TYR A 305 -11.75 -1.46 -3.72
C TYR A 305 -12.27 -2.74 -3.03
N ASN A 306 -13.27 -2.60 -2.15
CA ASN A 306 -13.84 -3.75 -1.45
C ASN A 306 -15.37 -3.66 -1.31
N GLY A 307 -16.03 -3.33 -2.41
CA GLY A 307 -17.49 -3.34 -2.52
C GLY A 307 -18.17 -2.08 -1.97
N GLY A 308 -19.49 -2.13 -1.75
CA GLY A 308 -20.26 -0.99 -1.21
C GLY A 308 -20.37 -0.97 0.32
N ASP A 309 -19.50 -1.67 1.07
CA ASP A 309 -19.57 -1.73 2.53
C ASP A 309 -18.94 -0.50 3.19
N ALA A 310 -19.79 0.44 3.58
CA ALA A 310 -19.38 1.68 4.23
C ALA A 310 -18.79 1.46 5.64
N ALA A 311 -19.16 0.40 6.36
CA ALA A 311 -18.60 0.12 7.67
C ALA A 311 -17.16 -0.41 7.54
N ALA A 312 -16.94 -1.35 6.61
CA ALA A 312 -15.62 -1.88 6.30
C ALA A 312 -14.68 -0.77 5.77
N PHE A 313 -15.19 0.13 4.93
CA PHE A 313 -14.46 1.31 4.46
C PHE A 313 -13.95 2.16 5.62
N LYS A 314 -14.84 2.56 6.54
CA LYS A 314 -14.50 3.41 7.70
C LYS A 314 -13.49 2.74 8.63
N GLU A 315 -13.67 1.44 8.88
CA GLU A 315 -12.74 0.67 9.70
C GLU A 315 -11.35 0.61 9.05
N TYR A 316 -11.29 0.37 7.74
CA TYR A 316 -10.04 0.34 6.99
C TYR A 316 -9.31 1.70 7.05
N MET A 317 -10.03 2.82 6.90
CA MET A 317 -9.42 4.16 7.01
C MET A 317 -8.86 4.44 8.41
N ALA A 318 -9.52 3.96 9.47
CA ALA A 318 -8.98 4.09 10.83
C ALA A 318 -7.70 3.25 11.03
N LYS A 319 -7.60 2.07 10.41
CA LYS A 319 -6.39 1.23 10.40
C LYS A 319 -5.28 1.88 9.57
N ALA A 320 -5.61 2.41 8.40
CA ALA A 320 -4.70 3.09 7.51
C ALA A 320 -4.08 4.33 8.16
N TYR A 321 -4.88 5.13 8.88
CA TYR A 321 -4.40 6.29 9.63
C TYR A 321 -3.31 5.90 10.63
N LYS A 322 -3.50 4.79 11.37
CA LYS A 322 -2.50 4.28 12.33
C LYS A 322 -1.25 3.76 11.62
N ALA A 323 -1.41 2.96 10.56
CA ALA A 323 -0.30 2.41 9.77
C ALA A 323 0.56 3.51 9.12
N GLY A 324 -0.08 4.60 8.69
CA GLY A 324 0.56 5.80 8.16
C GLY A 324 1.27 6.68 9.20
N GLY A 325 1.32 6.26 10.46
CA GLY A 325 1.94 7.02 11.56
C GLY A 325 1.09 8.20 12.03
N ASN A 326 -0.24 8.06 11.99
CA ASN A 326 -1.22 9.09 12.38
C ASN A 326 -1.11 10.39 11.56
N ARG A 327 -0.70 10.27 10.29
CA ARG A 327 -0.66 11.38 9.33
C ARG A 327 -2.00 11.50 8.60
N PRO A 328 -2.45 12.72 8.23
CA PRO A 328 -3.69 12.87 7.49
C PRO A 328 -3.71 12.04 6.21
N LEU A 329 -4.86 11.45 5.94
CA LEU A 329 -5.10 10.55 4.82
C LEU A 329 -5.56 11.31 3.59
N TRP A 330 -5.07 10.82 2.46
CA TRP A 330 -5.55 11.09 1.12
C TRP A 330 -6.12 9.81 0.56
N ILE A 331 -7.44 9.75 0.36
CA ILE A 331 -8.10 8.56 -0.19
C ILE A 331 -8.17 8.78 -1.70
N THR A 332 -7.04 8.57 -2.37
CA THR A 332 -6.87 8.92 -3.77
C THR A 332 -7.69 8.06 -4.70
N GLU A 333 -8.05 6.86 -4.26
CA GLU A 333 -9.01 5.99 -4.96
C GLU A 333 -9.92 5.30 -3.98
N PHE A 334 -11.22 5.36 -4.26
CA PHE A 334 -12.20 4.47 -3.66
C PHE A 334 -13.33 4.20 -4.65
N GLU A 335 -13.81 2.97 -4.68
CA GLU A 335 -14.89 2.56 -5.57
C GLU A 335 -15.82 1.56 -4.88
N ALA A 336 -17.13 1.70 -5.13
CA ALA A 336 -18.10 0.68 -4.78
C ALA A 336 -18.51 -0.11 -6.02
N SER A 337 -18.73 -1.41 -5.83
CA SER A 337 -19.38 -2.26 -6.83
C SER A 337 -20.89 -2.37 -6.59
N GLY A 338 -21.61 -2.92 -7.56
CA GLY A 338 -23.06 -3.13 -7.48
C GLY A 338 -23.84 -2.26 -8.47
N SER A 339 -25.15 -2.20 -8.29
CA SER A 339 -26.05 -1.36 -9.05
C SER A 339 -25.76 0.14 -8.84
N PRO A 340 -26.15 1.02 -9.79
CA PRO A 340 -25.98 2.47 -9.62
C PRO A 340 -26.59 3.01 -8.31
N GLN A 341 -27.69 2.41 -7.83
CA GLN A 341 -28.33 2.80 -6.58
C GLN A 341 -27.48 2.41 -5.36
N GLU A 342 -26.88 1.22 -5.36
CA GLU A 342 -25.99 0.78 -4.27
C GLU A 342 -24.71 1.63 -4.22
N GLN A 343 -24.13 1.94 -5.38
CA GLN A 343 -22.97 2.84 -5.48
C GLN A 343 -23.31 4.26 -4.97
N ALA A 344 -24.47 4.80 -5.34
CA ALA A 344 -24.91 6.11 -4.89
C ALA A 344 -25.18 6.15 -3.37
N ALA A 345 -25.77 5.08 -2.82
CA ALA A 345 -25.99 4.95 -1.37
C ALA A 345 -24.66 4.90 -0.61
N PHE A 346 -23.71 4.10 -1.08
CA PHE A 346 -22.37 4.06 -0.52
C PHE A 346 -21.68 5.43 -0.55
N LEU A 347 -21.65 6.08 -1.73
CA LEU A 347 -21.05 7.41 -1.90
C LEU A 347 -21.65 8.43 -0.92
N THR A 348 -22.97 8.50 -0.83
CA THR A 348 -23.68 9.42 0.07
C THR A 348 -23.23 9.21 1.51
N GLU A 349 -23.12 7.96 1.96
CA GLU A 349 -22.73 7.66 3.33
C GLU A 349 -21.25 7.96 3.60
N VAL A 350 -20.33 7.49 2.75
CA VAL A 350 -18.90 7.62 3.02
C VAL A 350 -18.41 9.06 2.84
N MET A 351 -18.90 9.80 1.85
CA MET A 351 -18.50 11.20 1.66
C MET A 351 -18.93 12.07 2.84
N ALA A 352 -20.18 11.93 3.31
CA ALA A 352 -20.67 12.67 4.47
C ALA A 352 -19.86 12.36 5.75
N TRP A 353 -19.33 11.14 5.85
CA TRP A 353 -18.42 10.77 6.94
C TRP A 353 -17.00 11.33 6.74
N MET A 354 -16.42 11.24 5.54
CA MET A 354 -15.09 11.77 5.22
C MET A 354 -15.02 13.29 5.41
N ASP A 355 -16.08 14.01 5.03
CA ASP A 355 -16.18 15.46 5.20
C ASP A 355 -16.10 15.88 6.68
N LYS A 356 -16.60 15.05 7.60
CA LYS A 356 -16.58 15.28 9.05
C LYS A 356 -15.40 14.64 9.78
N THR A 357 -14.56 13.87 9.10
CA THR A 357 -13.45 13.14 9.71
C THR A 357 -12.16 13.93 9.61
N ASP A 358 -11.62 14.39 10.74
CA ASP A 358 -10.47 15.31 10.80
C ASP A 358 -9.18 14.76 10.17
N TYR A 359 -8.95 13.45 10.31
CA TYR A 359 -7.76 12.82 9.74
C TYR A 359 -7.87 12.51 8.25
N ILE A 360 -9.00 12.82 7.61
CA ILE A 360 -9.14 12.74 6.15
C ILE A 360 -9.02 14.14 5.59
N GLU A 361 -7.98 14.37 4.79
CA GLU A 361 -7.70 15.68 4.21
C GLU A 361 -8.29 15.81 2.81
N ARG A 362 -8.14 14.77 1.97
CA ARG A 362 -8.65 14.75 0.60
C ARG A 362 -9.11 13.35 0.19
N TYR A 363 -10.04 13.27 -0.74
CA TYR A 363 -10.47 12.02 -1.35
C TYR A 363 -10.94 12.19 -2.80
N ALA A 364 -10.78 11.16 -3.63
CA ALA A 364 -11.25 11.15 -5.01
C ALA A 364 -11.87 9.79 -5.36
N TYR A 365 -13.12 9.79 -5.82
CA TYR A 365 -13.78 8.56 -6.28
C TYR A 365 -13.10 8.09 -7.56
N PHE A 366 -13.00 6.77 -7.75
CA PHE A 366 -12.47 6.18 -8.96
C PHE A 366 -13.61 5.95 -9.98
N MET A 367 -13.73 6.70 -11.06
CA MET A 367 -13.00 7.90 -11.48
C MET A 367 -13.87 8.73 -12.45
N VAL A 368 -13.40 9.91 -12.82
CA VAL A 368 -14.01 10.70 -13.89
C VAL A 368 -13.76 10.03 -15.25
N SER A 369 -14.79 9.35 -15.73
CA SER A 369 -14.87 8.79 -17.09
C SER A 369 -16.31 8.80 -17.61
N ASP A 370 -16.43 8.75 -18.94
CA ASP A 370 -17.71 8.52 -19.59
C ASP A 370 -18.23 7.11 -19.26
N GLY A 371 -19.50 6.99 -18.91
CA GLY A 371 -20.10 5.78 -18.39
C GLY A 371 -19.90 5.54 -16.89
N ASN A 372 -19.12 6.38 -16.20
CA ASN A 372 -18.97 6.34 -14.74
C ASN A 372 -19.55 7.63 -14.14
N LEU A 373 -18.72 8.58 -13.71
CA LEU A 373 -19.18 9.85 -13.14
C LEU A 373 -19.70 10.84 -14.21
N VAL A 374 -19.43 10.59 -15.49
CA VAL A 374 -19.87 11.44 -16.60
C VAL A 374 -20.67 10.59 -17.60
N SER A 375 -21.65 11.22 -18.25
CA SER A 375 -22.39 10.69 -19.39
C SER A 375 -22.26 11.68 -20.54
N GLY A 376 -21.40 11.37 -21.51
CA GLY A 376 -20.95 12.29 -22.55
C GLY A 376 -20.13 13.45 -21.98
N THR A 377 -20.75 14.62 -21.83
CA THR A 377 -20.12 15.83 -21.25
C THR A 377 -20.85 16.35 -20.01
N SER A 378 -21.87 15.64 -19.53
CA SER A 378 -22.66 16.02 -18.35
C SER A 378 -22.47 15.00 -17.23
N LEU A 379 -22.76 15.38 -15.99
CA LEU A 379 -22.75 14.43 -14.88
C LEU A 379 -23.70 13.26 -15.15
N SER A 380 -23.24 12.04 -14.86
CA SER A 380 -24.14 10.89 -14.78
C SER A 380 -25.00 10.97 -13.51
N SER A 381 -25.89 10.00 -13.28
CA SER A 381 -26.61 9.89 -11.99
C SER A 381 -25.64 9.70 -10.82
N LEU A 382 -24.58 8.89 -10.99
CA LEU A 382 -23.55 8.71 -9.97
C LEU A 382 -22.69 9.97 -9.81
N GLY A 383 -22.30 10.61 -10.92
CA GLY A 383 -21.59 11.89 -10.90
C GLY A 383 -22.37 13.00 -10.20
N SER A 384 -23.69 13.03 -10.38
CA SER A 384 -24.58 13.96 -9.67
C SER A 384 -24.59 13.69 -8.17
N THR A 385 -24.54 12.42 -7.76
CA THR A 385 -24.39 12.04 -6.35
C THR A 385 -23.04 12.50 -5.79
N TYR A 386 -21.96 12.27 -6.53
CA TYR A 386 -20.60 12.68 -6.14
C TYR A 386 -20.45 14.21 -6.01
N ALA A 387 -21.07 14.95 -6.93
CA ALA A 387 -21.02 16.42 -6.98
C ALA A 387 -21.96 17.12 -5.97
N ALA A 388 -22.92 16.40 -5.37
CA ALA A 388 -23.90 16.99 -4.47
C ALA A 388 -23.31 17.27 -3.09
N SER A 389 -23.49 18.49 -2.56
CA SER A 389 -23.00 18.93 -1.24
C SER A 389 -23.53 18.12 -0.08
#